data_AF-A3IPD9-F1
#
_entry.id   AF-A3IPD9-F1
#
_cell.length_a   1.000
_cell.length_b   1.000
_cell.length_c   1.000
_cell.angle_alpha   90.00
_cell.angle_beta   90.00
_cell.angle_gamma   90.00
#
_symmetry.space_group_name_H-M   'P 1'
#
loop_
_entity.id
_entity.type
_entity.pdbx_description
1 polymer ?
#
loop_
_entity_poly.entity_id
_entity_poly.type
_entity_poly.pdbx_seq_one_letter_code
_entity_poly.pdbx_strand_id
1 'polypeptide(L)' 'MLSESFKEGKLAKFGVRIPQEHEYPESCPFTIEQILDEDFYGI' A
#
# COMPACT_ATOMS: atom_id res chain seq x y z
N MET A 1 -27.64 8.20 17.53
CA MET A 1 -26.40 7.47 17.87
C MET A 1 -25.91 6.78 16.60
N LEU A 2 -25.11 7.47 15.80
CA LEU A 2 -24.39 6.89 14.66
C LEU A 2 -22.92 7.17 14.92
N SER A 3 -22.30 6.30 15.72
CA SER A 3 -20.88 6.38 16.07
C SER A 3 -20.05 5.86 14.90
N GLU A 4 -19.48 6.81 14.17
CA GLU A 4 -18.13 6.79 13.60
C GLU A 4 -17.54 5.41 13.21
N SER A 5 -17.66 5.03 11.93
CA SER A 5 -16.82 3.98 11.32
C SER A 5 -15.95 4.51 10.18
N PHE A 6 -15.57 5.79 10.25
CA PHE A 6 -14.61 6.40 9.32
C PHE A 6 -13.50 7.12 10.11
N LYS A 7 -12.83 6.39 11.01
CA LYS A 7 -11.63 6.88 11.73
C LYS A 7 -10.51 5.85 11.84
N GLU A 8 -10.66 4.65 11.26
CA GLU A 8 -9.65 3.59 11.35
C GLU A 8 -8.71 3.50 10.14
N GLY A 9 -8.95 4.22 9.04
CA GLY A 9 -8.00 4.28 7.92
C GLY A 9 -6.69 5.04 8.24
N LYS A 10 -6.64 5.76 9.36
CA LYS A 10 -5.51 6.61 9.74
C LYS A 10 -4.51 5.94 10.70
N LEU A 11 -4.80 4.72 11.18
CA LEU A 11 -4.02 3.98 12.18
C LEU A 11 -3.11 2.88 11.59
N ALA A 12 -2.99 2.75 10.26
CA ALA A 12 -1.98 1.90 9.63
C ALA A 12 -0.57 2.57 9.63
N LYS A 13 -0.18 3.20 10.74
CA LYS A 13 1.12 3.86 10.94
C LYS A 13 1.82 3.33 12.20
N PHE A 14 1.87 2.02 12.41
CA PHE A 14 2.68 1.49 13.52
C PHE A 14 3.38 0.20 13.11
N GLY A 15 4.54 0.34 12.46
CA GLY A 15 5.50 -0.77 12.31
C GLY A 15 6.23 -0.84 10.96
N VAL A 16 5.67 -0.24 9.90
CA VAL A 16 6.32 -0.28 8.58
C VAL A 16 7.28 0.89 8.47
N ARG A 17 8.59 0.59 8.46
CA ARG A 17 9.64 1.56 8.13
C ARG A 17 9.32 2.13 6.74
N ILE A 18 9.10 3.43 6.65
CA ILE A 18 9.04 4.13 5.36
C ILE A 18 10.48 4.20 4.85
N PRO A 19 10.81 3.57 3.70
CA PRO A 19 12.13 3.70 3.10
C PRO A 19 12.41 5.16 2.73
N GLN A 20 13.68 5.55 2.75
CA GLN A 20 14.12 6.83 2.20
C GLN A 20 13.92 6.83 0.67
N GLU A 21 13.87 8.01 0.06
CA GLU A 21 13.65 8.15 -1.40
C GLU A 21 14.60 7.28 -2.24
N HIS A 22 15.88 7.19 -1.83
CA HIS A 22 16.90 6.39 -2.50
C HIS A 22 16.79 4.87 -2.26
N GLU A 23 15.96 4.43 -1.32
CA GLU A 23 15.69 3.01 -1.07
C GLU A 23 14.55 2.49 -1.96
N TYR A 24 13.78 3.38 -2.59
CA TYR A 24 12.79 2.98 -3.59
C TYR A 24 13.50 2.59 -4.89
N PRO A 25 13.04 1.53 -5.57
CA PRO A 25 13.59 1.19 -6.87
C PRO A 25 13.31 2.31 -7.87
N GLU A 26 14.35 2.76 -8.58
CA GLU A 26 14.24 3.82 -9.59
C GLU A 26 13.38 3.41 -10.79
N SER A 27 13.24 2.10 -11.02
CA SER A 27 12.39 1.52 -12.05
C SER A 27 11.36 0.58 -11.44
N CYS A 28 10.14 0.58 -11.98
CA CYS A 28 9.12 -0.37 -11.56
C CYS A 28 9.60 -1.81 -11.82
N PRO A 29 9.66 -2.69 -10.80
CA PRO A 29 10.14 -4.07 -10.96
C PRO A 29 9.08 -5.02 -11.53
N PHE A 30 7.89 -4.53 -11.83
CA PHE A 30 6.75 -5.31 -12.33
C PHE A 30 6.40 -4.87 -13.74
N THR A 31 5.86 -5.78 -14.54
CA THR A 31 5.32 -5.43 -15.85
C THR A 31 3.90 -4.87 -15.71
N ILE A 32 3.43 -4.18 -16.75
CA ILE A 32 2.07 -3.63 -16.78
C ILE A 32 1.05 -4.75 -16.63
N GLU A 33 1.28 -5.88 -17.28
CA GLU A 33 0.40 -7.05 -17.24
C GLU A 33 0.31 -7.64 -15.83
N GLN A 34 1.41 -7.63 -15.07
CA GLN A 34 1.41 -8.08 -13.67
C GLN A 34 0.64 -7.14 -12.75
N ILE A 35 0.75 -5.82 -12.98
CA ILE A 35 0.03 -4.81 -12.17
C ILE A 35 -1.48 -4.87 -12.46
N LEU A 36 -1.86 -5.23 -13.69
CA LEU A 36 -3.27 -5.36 -14.10
C LEU A 36 -3.89 -6.70 -13.70
N ASP A 37 -3.11 -7.63 -13.15
CA ASP A 37 -3.59 -8.92 -12.68
C ASP A 37 -4.38 -8.73 -11.36
N GLU A 38 -5.63 -9.17 -11.33
CA GLU A 38 -6.53 -9.03 -10.18
C GLU A 38 -6.04 -9.86 -8.97
N ASP A 39 -5.28 -10.93 -9.22
CA ASP A 39 -4.69 -11.77 -8.17
C ASP A 39 -3.37 -11.20 -7.62
N PHE A 40 -2.78 -10.19 -8.27
CA PHE A 40 -1.49 -9.59 -7.89
C PHE A 40 -1.50 -8.98 -6.48
N TYR A 41 -2.63 -8.39 -6.09
CA TYR A 41 -2.76 -7.65 -4.84
C TYR A 41 -3.13 -8.51 -3.63
N GLY A 42 -3.35 -9.82 -3.81
CA GLY A 42 -3.57 -10.78 -2.74
C GLY A 42 -4.74 -10.44 -1.81
N ILE A 43 -5.96 -10.83 -2.19
CA ILE A 43 -7.13 -10.83 -1.30
C ILE A 43 -7.10 -12.06 -0.39
#